data_AF-A0A2J0M4M8-F1
#
_entry.id   AF-A0A2J0M4M8-F1
#
_cell.length_a   1.000
_cell.length_b   1.000
_cell.length_c   1.000
_cell.angle_alpha   90.00
_cell.angle_beta   90.00
_cell.angle_gamma   90.00
#
_symmetry.space_group_name_H-M   'P 1'
#
loop_
_entity.id
_entity.type
_entity.pdbx_description
1 polymer ?
#
loop_
_entity_poly.entity_id
_entity_poly.type
_entity_poly.pdbx_seq_one_letter_code
_entity_poly.pdbx_strand_id
1 'polypeptide(L)'
;MFKNFTKRNTLGMALILLIGLCSLGAWQFFVFAMTHFGVSDIWWLVFWFILLTIFFFLGTIIWSTTLSRIIGAILVSLPGFLLIQAWEYIVAGIVSALCIYVSSASIARERDERIRFHFFKSVQTSSFLFFMGLSLLISSGYYVSLKDASWEELVPRFRIGEGGTRAIFKVAGMVNPSFAKLSEGNMTIDEFLLNLEQNKQESDVTMLQTSMTEQDILNAYREMSQSSSGRESTLPFDIQSIQTAQEVFLDGGRKQIASLVGRSVTGDEKISDVLSSALQNKLVTFLGGEKVTGHISSPAIPFFLSLLVFLTLLSLSSIVAPLCILIAHGFFFLFLWAGWLSIGKVSVEQERLAE
;
A
#
# COMPACT_ATOMS: atom_id res chain seq x y z
N MET A 1 50.72 4.37 3.59
CA MET A 1 50.56 2.97 3.09
C MET A 1 49.20 2.87 2.39
N PHE A 2 49.11 3.32 1.15
CA PHE A 2 47.86 3.27 0.38
C PHE A 2 47.67 1.83 -0.12
N LYS A 3 46.76 1.07 0.51
CA LYS A 3 46.29 -0.21 -0.04
C LYS A 3 45.72 0.05 -1.43
N ASN A 4 46.18 -0.66 -2.44
CA ASN A 4 45.62 -0.60 -3.79
C ASN A 4 44.10 -0.84 -3.71
N PHE A 5 43.31 0.16 -4.09
CA PHE A 5 41.85 0.04 -4.13
C PHE A 5 41.47 -1.02 -5.16
N THR A 6 40.80 -2.09 -4.72
CA THR A 6 40.22 -3.06 -5.63
C THR A 6 39.03 -2.42 -6.37
N LYS A 7 38.76 -2.82 -7.61
CA LYS A 7 37.62 -2.31 -8.40
C LYS A 7 36.29 -2.39 -7.62
N ARG A 8 36.12 -3.47 -6.85
CA ARG A 8 34.99 -3.68 -5.93
C ARG A 8 34.88 -2.58 -4.87
N ASN A 9 35.99 -2.16 -4.25
CA ASN A 9 35.97 -1.10 -3.25
C ASN A 9 35.60 0.24 -3.87
N THR A 10 36.12 0.56 -5.05
CA THR A 10 35.76 1.79 -5.79
C THR A 10 34.27 1.82 -6.11
N LEU A 11 33.72 0.71 -6.62
CA LEU A 11 32.28 0.60 -6.89
C LEU A 11 31.45 0.71 -5.60
N GLY A 12 31.90 0.07 -4.52
CA GLY A 12 31.25 0.18 -3.21
C GLY A 12 31.19 1.60 -2.66
N MET A 13 32.25 2.38 -2.83
CA MET A 13 32.30 3.80 -2.46
C MET A 13 31.40 4.67 -3.34
N ALA A 14 31.37 4.40 -4.65
CA ALA A 14 30.47 5.09 -5.57
C ALA A 14 29.00 4.86 -5.20
N LEU A 15 28.63 3.63 -4.82
CA LEU A 15 27.29 3.30 -4.35
C LEU A 15 26.94 3.98 -3.03
N ILE A 16 27.88 4.10 -2.09
CA ILE A 16 27.66 4.87 -0.85
C ILE A 16 27.34 6.33 -1.19
N LEU A 17 28.11 6.95 -2.09
CA LEU A 17 27.86 8.33 -2.50
C LEU A 17 26.47 8.47 -3.15
N LEU A 18 26.11 7.52 -4.02
CA LEU A 18 24.82 7.49 -4.70
C LEU A 18 23.65 7.31 -3.72
N ILE A 19 23.80 6.45 -2.71
CA ILE A 19 22.84 6.29 -1.60
C ILE A 19 22.70 7.61 -0.83
N GLY A 20 23.80 8.32 -0.59
CA GLY A 20 23.78 9.64 0.05
C GLY A 20 22.99 10.67 -0.73
N LEU A 21 23.20 10.75 -2.04
CA LEU A 21 22.44 11.64 -2.92
C LEU A 21 20.96 11.26 -2.98
N CYS A 22 20.64 9.98 -3.12
CA CYS A 22 19.26 9.50 -3.18
C CYS A 22 18.54 9.70 -1.84
N SER A 23 19.25 9.49 -0.73
CA SER A 23 18.75 9.74 0.62
C SER A 23 18.45 11.23 0.82
N LEU A 24 19.39 12.11 0.45
CA LEU A 24 19.18 13.56 0.52
C LEU A 24 17.97 13.98 -0.32
N GLY A 25 17.85 13.48 -1.56
CA GLY A 25 16.69 13.72 -2.40
C GLY A 25 15.39 13.23 -1.76
N ALA A 26 15.34 11.99 -1.29
CA ALA A 26 14.18 11.41 -0.62
C ALA A 26 13.71 12.26 0.56
N TRP A 27 14.62 12.70 1.42
CA TRP A 27 14.28 13.51 2.59
C TRP A 27 13.89 14.95 2.24
N GLN A 28 14.51 15.57 1.23
CA GLN A 28 14.10 16.88 0.74
C GLN A 28 12.67 16.84 0.19
N PHE A 29 12.36 15.85 -0.66
CA PHE A 29 11.01 15.68 -1.18
C PHE A 29 10.01 15.28 -0.08
N PHE A 30 10.45 14.54 0.95
CA PHE A 30 9.61 14.22 2.10
C PHE A 30 9.19 15.49 2.84
N VAL A 31 10.15 16.33 3.23
CA VAL A 31 9.87 17.59 3.94
C VAL A 31 9.06 18.55 3.05
N PHE A 32 9.36 18.60 1.75
CA PHE A 32 8.59 19.38 0.80
C PHE A 32 7.13 18.93 0.73
N ALA A 33 6.88 17.62 0.61
CA ALA A 33 5.54 17.05 0.60
C ALA A 33 4.77 17.30 1.92
N MET A 34 5.48 17.33 3.05
CA MET A 34 4.90 17.61 4.36
C MET A 34 4.66 19.10 4.65
N THR A 35 5.17 20.01 3.81
CA THR A 35 4.98 21.46 3.98
C THR A 35 4.05 22.05 2.92
N HIS A 36 4.03 21.50 1.71
CA HIS A 36 3.26 22.02 0.58
C HIS A 36 2.14 21.05 0.16
N PHE A 37 1.08 21.00 0.95
CA PHE A 37 -0.08 20.16 0.68
C PHE A 37 -0.80 20.59 -0.61
N GLY A 38 -1.07 19.62 -1.48
CA GLY A 38 -1.87 19.81 -2.71
C GLY A 38 -1.08 20.11 -3.98
N VAL A 39 0.20 20.48 -3.89
CA VAL A 39 1.07 20.74 -5.06
C VAL A 39 2.12 19.65 -5.25
N SER A 40 2.50 18.94 -4.18
CA SER A 40 3.57 17.95 -4.25
C SER A 40 3.11 16.67 -4.96
N ASP A 41 3.76 16.36 -6.09
CA ASP A 41 3.70 15.05 -6.72
C ASP A 41 4.29 13.99 -5.78
N ILE A 42 3.43 13.28 -5.06
CA ILE A 42 3.79 12.14 -4.17
C ILE A 42 4.66 11.11 -4.94
N TRP A 43 4.50 11.03 -6.26
CA TRP A 43 5.30 10.17 -7.12
C TRP A 43 6.80 10.44 -7.06
N TRP A 44 7.24 11.71 -6.91
CA TRP A 44 8.67 12.00 -6.77
C TRP A 44 9.23 11.48 -5.46
N LEU A 45 8.48 11.62 -4.37
CA LEU A 45 8.85 11.04 -3.07
C LEU A 45 9.02 9.53 -3.18
N VAL A 46 8.03 8.85 -3.76
CA VAL A 46 8.05 7.40 -3.97
C VAL A 46 9.23 6.99 -4.85
N PHE A 47 9.48 7.72 -5.95
CA PHE A 47 10.60 7.49 -6.86
C PHE A 47 11.95 7.52 -6.13
N TRP A 48 12.20 8.55 -5.32
CA TRP A 48 13.47 8.68 -4.59
C TRP A 48 13.67 7.58 -3.55
N PHE A 49 12.63 7.19 -2.81
CA PHE A 49 12.73 6.09 -1.85
C PHE A 49 12.91 4.71 -2.53
N ILE A 50 12.28 4.49 -3.69
CA ILE A 50 12.52 3.28 -4.50
C ILE A 50 13.98 3.25 -4.99
N LEU A 51 14.48 4.35 -5.52
CA LEU A 51 15.85 4.45 -6.01
C LEU A 51 16.87 4.22 -4.89
N LEU A 52 16.63 4.83 -3.72
CA LEU A 52 17.42 4.62 -2.51
C LEU A 52 17.46 3.14 -2.10
N THR A 53 16.31 2.46 -2.13
CA THR A 53 16.18 1.05 -1.78
C THR A 53 16.95 0.15 -2.74
N ILE A 54 16.83 0.40 -4.05
CA ILE A 54 17.54 -0.34 -5.10
C ILE A 54 19.06 -0.24 -4.89
N PHE A 55 19.58 0.97 -4.71
CA PHE A 55 21.01 1.17 -4.52
C PHE A 55 21.50 0.67 -3.17
N PHE A 56 20.68 0.73 -2.13
CA PHE A 56 21.00 0.11 -0.85
C PHE A 56 21.20 -1.40 -1.00
N PHE A 57 20.24 -2.13 -1.59
CA PHE A 57 20.37 -3.58 -1.77
C PHE A 57 21.57 -3.95 -2.66
N LEU A 58 21.79 -3.20 -3.74
CA LEU A 58 22.96 -3.37 -4.59
C LEU A 58 24.27 -3.15 -3.80
N GLY A 59 24.31 -2.10 -2.98
CA GLY A 59 25.40 -1.79 -2.06
C GLY A 59 25.67 -2.92 -1.07
N THR A 60 24.63 -3.45 -0.40
CA THR A 60 24.79 -4.50 0.62
C THR A 60 25.50 -5.76 0.10
N ILE A 61 25.27 -6.13 -1.16
CA ILE A 61 25.93 -7.27 -1.80
C ILE A 61 27.40 -6.96 -2.12
N ILE A 62 27.66 -5.74 -2.62
CA ILE A 62 28.98 -5.30 -3.08
C ILE A 62 29.91 -4.96 -1.91
N TRP A 63 29.39 -4.44 -0.80
CA TRP A 63 30.20 -4.07 0.36
C TRP A 63 30.94 -5.27 0.94
N SER A 64 32.25 -5.12 1.06
CA SER A 64 33.17 -6.13 1.61
C SER A 64 33.44 -5.91 3.09
N THR A 65 33.34 -4.67 3.57
CA THR A 65 33.71 -4.30 4.94
C THR A 65 32.49 -3.99 5.80
N THR A 66 32.60 -4.25 7.12
CA THR A 66 31.59 -3.84 8.10
C THR A 66 31.38 -2.34 8.11
N LEU A 67 32.47 -1.57 7.96
CA LEU A 67 32.41 -0.11 7.94
C LEU A 67 31.56 0.44 6.78
N SER A 68 31.70 -0.10 5.57
CA SER A 68 30.84 0.29 4.43
C SER A 68 29.36 0.03 4.68
N ARG A 69 29.03 -1.08 5.36
CA ARG A 69 27.64 -1.43 5.74
C ARG A 69 27.08 -0.46 6.78
N ILE A 70 27.87 -0.13 7.80
CA ILE A 70 27.49 0.86 8.83
C ILE A 70 27.24 2.23 8.19
N ILE A 71 28.17 2.70 7.35
CA ILE A 71 28.02 3.98 6.65
C ILE A 71 26.75 3.96 5.78
N GLY A 72 26.54 2.90 5.00
CA GLY A 72 25.35 2.76 4.17
C GLY A 72 24.04 2.83 4.97
N ALA A 73 23.98 2.16 6.12
CA ALA A 73 22.81 2.18 6.99
C ALA A 73 22.55 3.57 7.60
N ILE A 74 23.59 4.22 8.12
CA ILE A 74 23.49 5.59 8.69
C ILE A 74 23.03 6.57 7.60
N LEU A 75 23.57 6.46 6.40
CA LEU A 75 23.33 7.41 5.32
C LEU A 75 21.87 7.42 4.83
N VAL A 76 21.13 6.32 4.99
CA VAL A 76 19.68 6.26 4.73
C VAL A 76 18.91 7.17 5.69
N SER A 77 19.35 7.28 6.94
CA SER A 77 18.71 8.08 8.00
C SER A 77 19.26 9.51 8.14
N LEU A 78 20.52 9.73 7.75
CA LEU A 78 21.29 10.91 8.11
C LEU A 78 20.66 12.23 7.63
N PRO A 79 20.21 12.39 6.36
CA PRO A 79 19.61 13.63 5.91
C PRO A 79 18.31 13.95 6.66
N GLY A 80 17.55 12.92 7.04
CA GLY A 80 16.38 13.05 7.87
C GLY A 80 16.67 13.72 9.22
N PHE A 81 17.77 13.33 9.89
CA PHE A 81 18.17 13.95 11.17
C PHE A 81 18.53 15.43 11.05
N LEU A 82 19.11 15.82 9.91
CA LEU A 82 19.49 17.21 9.66
C LEU A 82 18.27 18.09 9.39
N LEU A 83 17.27 17.53 8.71
CA LEU A 83 16.07 18.24 8.28
C LEU A 83 14.95 18.24 9.33
N ILE A 84 14.81 17.15 10.11
CA ILE A 84 13.77 16.97 11.12
C ILE A 84 14.44 17.00 12.50
N GLN A 85 14.57 18.19 13.07
CA GLN A 85 15.27 18.43 14.34
C GLN A 85 14.36 18.14 15.54
N ALA A 86 14.01 16.88 15.75
CA ALA A 86 13.18 16.44 16.86
C ALA A 86 13.76 15.18 17.53
N TRP A 87 13.75 15.14 18.86
CA TRP A 87 14.38 14.06 19.62
C TRP A 87 13.65 12.71 19.42
N GLU A 88 12.33 12.73 19.25
CA GLU A 88 11.53 11.52 18.99
C GLU A 88 11.96 10.86 17.67
N TYR A 89 12.21 11.70 16.67
CA TYR A 89 12.71 11.27 15.37
C TYR A 89 14.14 10.74 15.44
N ILE A 90 15.01 11.37 16.26
CA ILE A 90 16.38 10.87 16.48
C ILE A 90 16.35 9.46 17.08
N VAL A 91 15.54 9.23 18.12
CA VAL A 91 15.41 7.91 18.75
C VAL A 91 14.88 6.87 17.76
N ALA A 92 13.80 7.18 17.05
CA ALA A 92 13.24 6.29 16.04
C ALA A 92 14.24 6.01 14.91
N GLY A 93 14.96 7.03 14.44
CA GLY A 93 15.96 6.88 13.38
C GLY A 93 17.17 6.05 13.80
N ILE A 94 17.60 6.09 15.07
CA ILE A 94 18.64 5.19 15.58
C ILE A 94 18.16 3.73 15.54
N VAL A 95 16.93 3.46 16.00
CA VAL A 95 16.33 2.12 15.95
C VAL A 95 16.20 1.64 14.49
N SER A 96 15.73 2.51 13.61
CA SER A 96 15.63 2.23 12.18
C SER A 96 16.98 1.95 11.53
N ALA A 97 18.01 2.75 11.84
CA ALA A 97 19.37 2.53 11.34
C ALA A 97 19.94 1.19 11.82
N LEU A 98 19.64 0.79 13.07
CA LEU A 98 20.01 -0.52 13.58
C LEU A 98 19.29 -1.65 12.81
N CYS A 99 17.99 -1.54 12.56
CA CYS A 99 17.24 -2.51 11.75
C CYS A 99 17.82 -2.64 10.32
N ILE A 100 18.14 -1.51 9.69
CA ILE A 100 18.75 -1.45 8.35
C ILE A 100 20.16 -2.07 8.35
N TYR A 101 20.95 -1.80 9.39
CA TYR A 101 22.26 -2.43 9.57
C TYR A 101 22.16 -3.94 9.75
N VAL A 102 21.26 -4.42 10.61
CA VAL A 102 21.03 -5.85 10.83
C VAL A 102 20.58 -6.51 9.53
N SER A 103 19.70 -5.89 8.75
CA SER A 103 19.33 -6.37 7.41
C SER A 103 20.57 -6.53 6.52
N SER A 104 21.42 -5.50 6.43
CA SER A 104 22.65 -5.56 5.62
C SER A 104 23.64 -6.63 6.12
N ALA A 105 23.79 -6.79 7.43
CA ALA A 105 24.65 -7.81 8.03
C ALA A 105 24.13 -9.23 7.71
N SER A 106 22.82 -9.45 7.81
CA SER A 106 22.18 -10.73 7.48
C SER A 106 22.32 -11.07 5.98
N ILE A 107 22.16 -10.10 5.07
CA ILE A 107 22.38 -10.31 3.62
C ILE A 107 23.83 -10.74 3.35
N ALA A 108 24.79 -10.08 4.00
CA ALA A 108 26.20 -10.40 3.81
C ALA A 108 26.56 -11.78 4.39
N ARG A 109 25.99 -12.15 5.54
CA ARG A 109 26.13 -13.49 6.11
C ARG A 109 25.56 -14.56 5.17
N GLU A 110 24.37 -14.32 4.63
CA GLU A 110 23.71 -15.22 3.68
C GLU A 110 24.51 -15.38 2.37
N ARG A 111 25.22 -14.32 1.94
CA ARG A 111 26.14 -14.37 0.80
C ARG A 111 27.35 -15.27 1.10
N ASP A 112 27.89 -15.18 2.31
CA ASP A 112 29.14 -15.86 2.68
C ASP A 112 28.90 -17.35 3.03
N GLU A 113 27.72 -17.71 3.52
CA GLU A 113 27.37 -19.09 3.90
C GLU A 113 26.86 -19.97 2.73
N ARG A 114 26.41 -19.37 1.62
CA ARG A 114 25.83 -20.13 0.49
C ARG A 114 26.88 -20.61 -0.52
N ILE A 115 26.82 -21.91 -0.87
CA ILE A 115 27.65 -22.54 -1.92
C ILE A 115 27.41 -21.91 -3.31
N ARG A 116 26.16 -21.56 -3.62
CA ARG A 116 25.78 -20.92 -4.89
C ARG A 116 25.22 -19.54 -4.61
N PHE A 117 25.85 -18.52 -5.19
CA PHE A 117 25.40 -17.15 -5.08
C PHE A 117 24.11 -16.94 -5.89
N HIS A 118 23.03 -16.54 -5.21
CA HIS A 118 21.77 -16.16 -5.81
C HIS A 118 21.33 -14.80 -5.25
N PHE A 119 21.55 -13.72 -6.01
CA PHE A 119 21.29 -12.35 -5.58
C PHE A 119 19.88 -12.18 -4.99
N PHE A 120 18.86 -12.58 -5.74
CA PHE A 120 17.46 -12.37 -5.35
C PHE A 120 17.15 -13.04 -4.01
N LYS A 121 17.53 -14.31 -3.86
CA LYS A 121 17.28 -15.09 -2.64
C LYS A 121 18.05 -14.53 -1.44
N SER A 122 19.32 -14.15 -1.62
CA SER A 122 20.12 -13.58 -0.54
C SER A 122 19.55 -12.26 -0.01
N VAL A 123 19.04 -11.40 -0.89
CA VAL A 123 18.44 -10.12 -0.49
C VAL A 123 17.03 -10.32 0.09
N GLN A 124 16.22 -11.20 -0.51
CA GLN A 124 14.82 -11.43 -0.10
C GLN A 124 14.71 -11.91 1.35
N THR A 125 15.61 -12.77 1.83
CA THR A 125 15.55 -13.31 3.19
C THR A 125 15.64 -12.23 4.28
N SER A 126 16.27 -11.10 4.00
CA SER A 126 16.54 -10.05 5.00
C SER A 126 15.92 -8.70 4.65
N SER A 127 15.14 -8.61 3.57
CA SER A 127 14.54 -7.34 3.11
C SER A 127 13.48 -6.82 4.08
N PHE A 128 12.78 -7.70 4.80
CA PHE A 128 11.75 -7.31 5.78
C PHE A 128 12.28 -6.32 6.82
N LEU A 129 13.46 -6.58 7.41
CA LEU A 129 14.06 -5.69 8.42
C LEU A 129 14.44 -4.31 7.85
N PHE A 130 14.89 -4.27 6.59
CA PHE A 130 15.16 -3.01 5.91
C PHE A 130 13.88 -2.18 5.78
N PHE A 131 12.80 -2.78 5.26
CA PHE A 131 11.53 -2.08 5.08
C PHE A 131 10.84 -1.73 6.40
N MET A 132 11.00 -2.55 7.43
CA MET A 132 10.57 -2.22 8.79
C MET A 132 11.29 -0.97 9.31
N GLY A 133 12.62 -0.92 9.17
CA GLY A 133 13.41 0.25 9.54
C GLY A 133 13.02 1.50 8.75
N LEU A 134 12.86 1.38 7.43
CA LEU A 134 12.45 2.49 6.57
C LEU A 134 11.04 3.00 6.89
N SER A 135 10.08 2.09 7.11
CA SER A 135 8.70 2.45 7.45
C SER A 135 8.62 3.15 8.80
N LEU A 136 9.38 2.68 9.80
CA LEU A 136 9.47 3.32 11.12
C LEU A 136 10.03 4.74 11.00
N LEU A 137 11.02 4.92 10.12
CA LEU A 137 11.70 6.19 9.94
C LEU A 137 10.80 7.21 9.22
N ILE A 138 10.10 6.81 8.16
CA ILE A 138 9.13 7.66 7.46
C ILE A 138 7.94 8.01 8.37
N SER A 139 7.37 7.02 9.06
CA SER A 139 6.23 7.24 9.97
C SER A 139 6.60 8.12 11.16
N SER A 140 7.80 8.00 11.72
CA SER A 140 8.29 8.91 12.76
C SER A 140 8.47 10.33 12.24
N GLY A 141 9.02 10.50 11.03
CA GLY A 141 9.11 11.83 10.41
C GLY A 141 7.72 12.44 10.22
N TYR A 142 6.76 11.61 9.82
CA TYR A 142 5.36 12.00 9.66
C TYR A 142 4.71 12.40 10.98
N TYR A 143 4.95 11.65 12.07
CA TYR A 143 4.51 11.99 13.42
C TYR A 143 5.02 13.37 13.85
N VAL A 144 6.32 13.61 13.70
CA VAL A 144 6.94 14.88 14.11
C VAL A 144 6.39 16.06 13.32
N SER A 145 6.10 15.88 12.03
CA SER A 145 5.49 16.94 11.21
C SER A 145 4.01 17.22 11.54
N LEU A 146 3.35 16.37 12.32
CA LEU A 146 1.93 16.53 12.67
C LEU A 146 1.67 16.82 14.14
N LYS A 147 2.63 16.54 15.04
CA LYS A 147 2.42 16.65 16.48
C LYS A 147 2.05 18.06 16.94
N ASP A 148 2.48 19.08 16.19
CA ASP A 148 2.23 20.50 16.46
C ASP A 148 1.13 21.10 15.55
N ALA A 149 0.54 20.31 14.64
CA ALA A 149 -0.49 20.79 13.71
C ALA A 149 -1.87 20.83 14.39
N SER A 150 -2.62 21.92 14.20
CA SER A 150 -3.98 22.04 14.73
C SER A 150 -4.95 21.13 13.97
N TRP A 151 -6.07 20.77 14.59
CA TRP A 151 -7.08 19.90 13.97
C TRP A 151 -7.60 20.48 12.64
N GLU A 152 -7.76 21.80 12.56
CA GLU A 152 -8.19 22.51 11.35
C GLU A 152 -7.17 22.36 10.21
N GLU A 153 -5.88 22.18 10.53
CA GLU A 153 -4.82 21.92 9.56
C GLU A 153 -4.72 20.42 9.18
N LEU A 154 -5.11 19.54 10.10
CA LEU A 154 -5.14 18.08 9.88
C LEU A 154 -6.32 17.66 8.97
N VAL A 155 -7.50 18.26 9.15
CA VAL A 155 -8.72 17.89 8.40
C VAL A 155 -8.55 17.94 6.87
N PRO A 156 -7.95 18.99 6.28
CA PRO A 156 -7.64 19.02 4.84
C PRO A 156 -6.69 17.90 4.40
N ARG A 157 -5.72 17.51 5.25
CA ARG A 157 -4.77 16.41 4.97
C ARG A 157 -5.46 15.04 4.95
N PHE A 158 -6.60 14.91 5.62
CA PHE A 158 -7.45 13.71 5.60
C PHE A 158 -8.43 13.65 4.43
N ARG A 159 -8.65 14.75 3.70
CA ARG A 159 -9.42 14.69 2.46
C ARG A 159 -8.59 13.87 1.48
N ILE A 160 -8.88 12.58 1.41
CA ILE A 160 -8.39 11.70 0.36
C ILE A 160 -8.80 12.39 -0.94
N GLY A 161 -7.87 13.12 -1.55
CA GLY A 161 -8.14 13.87 -2.77
C GLY A 161 -8.71 12.92 -3.81
N GLU A 162 -9.45 13.44 -4.78
CA GLU A 162 -10.06 12.63 -5.85
C GLU A 162 -9.08 11.65 -6.51
N GLY A 163 -7.78 11.93 -6.49
CA GLY A 163 -6.73 11.02 -6.96
C GLY A 163 -6.48 9.79 -6.06
N GLY A 164 -6.58 9.91 -4.74
CA GLY A 164 -6.35 8.81 -3.80
C GLY A 164 -7.47 7.78 -3.82
N THR A 165 -8.72 8.24 -3.89
CA THR A 165 -9.88 7.35 -4.06
C THR A 165 -9.85 6.64 -5.41
N ARG A 166 -9.54 7.34 -6.50
CA ARG A 166 -9.35 6.71 -7.83
C ARG A 166 -8.25 5.65 -7.82
N ALA A 167 -7.13 5.88 -7.14
CA ALA A 167 -6.06 4.90 -7.03
C ALA A 167 -6.49 3.64 -6.25
N ILE A 168 -7.20 3.82 -5.12
CA ILE A 168 -7.77 2.70 -4.34
C ILE A 168 -8.78 1.91 -5.20
N PHE A 169 -9.70 2.59 -5.89
CA PHE A 169 -10.69 1.93 -6.75
C PHE A 169 -10.06 1.24 -7.96
N LYS A 170 -8.98 1.78 -8.53
CA LYS A 170 -8.25 1.14 -9.62
C LYS A 170 -7.60 -0.17 -9.18
N VAL A 171 -7.01 -0.20 -7.98
CA VAL A 171 -6.42 -1.42 -7.41
C VAL A 171 -7.51 -2.42 -7.00
N ALA A 172 -8.59 -1.95 -6.36
CA ALA A 172 -9.74 -2.79 -6.04
C ALA A 172 -10.39 -3.39 -7.29
N GLY A 173 -10.46 -2.61 -8.37
CA GLY A 173 -10.97 -3.02 -9.68
C GLY A 173 -10.16 -4.13 -10.35
N MET A 174 -8.86 -4.25 -10.06
CA MET A 174 -8.04 -5.37 -10.54
C MET A 174 -8.36 -6.69 -9.83
N VAL A 175 -8.83 -6.63 -8.58
CA VAL A 175 -9.18 -7.81 -7.79
C VAL A 175 -10.65 -8.20 -8.00
N ASN A 176 -11.53 -7.22 -8.19
CA ASN A 176 -12.94 -7.45 -8.45
C ASN A 176 -13.47 -6.45 -9.51
N PRO A 177 -13.92 -6.93 -10.68
CA PRO A 177 -14.30 -6.10 -11.82
C PRO A 177 -15.49 -5.16 -11.53
N SER A 178 -16.31 -5.46 -10.51
CA SER A 178 -17.39 -4.56 -10.09
C SER A 178 -16.86 -3.22 -9.54
N PHE A 179 -15.65 -3.19 -8.97
CA PHE A 179 -14.99 -1.96 -8.52
C PHE A 179 -14.23 -1.23 -9.63
N ALA A 180 -13.96 -1.89 -10.77
CA ALA A 180 -13.33 -1.23 -11.90
C ALA A 180 -14.26 -0.16 -12.50
N LYS A 181 -15.57 -0.46 -12.59
CA LYS A 181 -16.61 0.49 -13.02
C LYS A 181 -16.73 1.70 -12.08
N LEU A 182 -16.44 1.52 -10.79
CA LEU A 182 -16.41 2.62 -9.81
C LEU A 182 -15.21 3.56 -10.00
N SER A 183 -14.11 3.09 -10.61
CA SER A 183 -12.91 3.91 -10.84
C SER A 183 -13.08 4.97 -11.94
N GLU A 184 -14.10 4.84 -12.79
CA GLU A 184 -14.43 5.78 -13.87
C GLU A 184 -15.08 7.09 -13.36
N GLY A 185 -15.33 7.20 -12.04
CA GLY A 185 -15.47 8.48 -11.33
C GLY A 185 -16.80 9.23 -11.52
N ASN A 186 -17.77 8.65 -12.22
CA ASN A 186 -19.06 9.29 -12.50
C ASN A 186 -20.29 8.49 -12.01
N MET A 187 -20.08 7.37 -11.33
CA MET A 187 -21.17 6.54 -10.87
C MET A 187 -21.94 7.19 -9.72
N THR A 188 -23.24 7.35 -9.89
CA THR A 188 -24.14 7.81 -8.83
C THR A 188 -24.50 6.67 -7.87
N ILE A 189 -25.04 7.01 -6.71
CA ILE A 189 -25.43 6.00 -5.70
C ILE A 189 -26.54 5.10 -6.22
N ASP A 190 -27.49 5.65 -6.96
CA ASP A 190 -28.57 4.86 -7.53
C ASP A 190 -28.06 3.89 -8.60
N GLU A 191 -27.20 4.37 -9.50
CA GLU A 191 -26.55 3.51 -10.49
C GLU A 191 -25.76 2.38 -9.79
N PHE A 192 -25.13 2.67 -8.65
CA PHE A 192 -24.36 1.69 -7.89
C PHE A 192 -25.27 0.61 -7.29
N LEU A 193 -26.37 1.02 -6.67
CA LEU A 193 -27.35 0.09 -6.09
C LEU A 193 -27.99 -0.79 -7.17
N LEU A 194 -28.34 -0.22 -8.32
CA LEU A 194 -28.90 -0.98 -9.45
C LEU A 194 -27.89 -1.97 -10.03
N ASN A 195 -26.61 -1.60 -10.12
CA ASN A 195 -25.58 -2.53 -10.56
C ASN A 195 -25.32 -3.65 -9.54
N LEU A 196 -25.50 -3.42 -8.24
CA LEU A 196 -25.43 -4.48 -7.23
C LEU A 196 -26.61 -5.45 -7.36
N GLU A 197 -27.81 -4.96 -7.62
CA GLU A 197 -29.00 -5.79 -7.85
C GLU A 197 -28.86 -6.64 -9.12
N GLN A 198 -28.39 -6.02 -10.22
CA GLN A 198 -28.16 -6.70 -11.49
C GLN A 198 -27.07 -7.78 -11.38
N ASN A 199 -25.94 -7.48 -10.72
CA ASN A 199 -24.88 -8.47 -10.49
C ASN A 199 -25.31 -9.59 -9.55
N LYS A 200 -26.19 -9.31 -8.58
CA LYS A 200 -26.76 -10.33 -7.67
C LYS A 200 -27.70 -11.27 -8.42
N GLN A 201 -28.55 -10.74 -9.29
CA GLN A 201 -29.39 -11.55 -10.19
C GLN A 201 -28.56 -12.40 -11.15
N GLU A 202 -27.49 -11.86 -11.73
CA GLU A 202 -26.61 -12.61 -12.65
C GLU A 202 -25.82 -13.72 -11.91
N SER A 203 -25.42 -13.47 -10.66
CA SER A 203 -24.75 -14.46 -9.80
C SER A 203 -25.69 -15.58 -9.34
N ASP A 204 -26.94 -15.28 -9.01
CA ASP A 204 -27.96 -16.27 -8.64
C ASP A 204 -28.40 -17.12 -9.86
N VAL A 205 -28.46 -16.54 -11.07
CA VAL A 205 -28.73 -17.28 -12.31
C VAL A 205 -27.57 -18.22 -12.66
N THR A 206 -26.32 -17.85 -12.34
CA THR A 206 -25.15 -18.70 -12.58
C THR A 206 -25.05 -19.86 -11.57
N MET A 207 -25.48 -19.65 -10.31
CA MET A 207 -25.59 -20.76 -9.34
C MET A 207 -26.72 -21.75 -9.66
N LEU A 208 -27.81 -21.30 -10.31
CA LEU A 208 -28.88 -22.19 -10.78
C LEU A 208 -28.49 -23.04 -12.01
N GLN A 209 -27.47 -22.65 -12.77
CA GLN A 209 -27.03 -23.40 -13.96
C GLN A 209 -26.05 -24.56 -13.68
N THR A 210 -25.55 -24.73 -12.45
CA THR A 210 -24.50 -25.74 -12.18
C THR A 210 -25.02 -27.05 -11.57
N SER A 211 -26.32 -27.23 -11.31
CA SER A 211 -26.78 -28.51 -10.72
C SER A 211 -28.26 -28.88 -10.91
N MET A 212 -28.92 -28.45 -11.98
CA MET A 212 -30.22 -29.04 -12.36
C MET A 212 -30.19 -29.51 -13.81
N THR A 213 -30.45 -30.80 -14.01
CA THR A 213 -30.51 -31.42 -15.33
C THR A 213 -31.76 -30.87 -16.05
N GLU A 214 -31.72 -30.60 -17.36
CA GLU A 214 -32.86 -30.08 -18.14
C GLU A 214 -34.18 -30.85 -17.88
N GLN A 215 -34.09 -32.12 -17.50
CA GLN A 215 -35.20 -32.98 -17.11
C GLN A 215 -35.95 -32.51 -15.85
N ASP A 216 -35.25 -31.95 -14.85
CA ASP A 216 -35.84 -31.51 -13.58
C ASP A 216 -36.56 -30.16 -13.74
N ILE A 217 -36.05 -29.29 -14.60
CA ILE A 217 -36.68 -28.01 -14.95
C ILE A 217 -37.99 -28.26 -15.71
N LEU A 218 -38.02 -29.23 -16.63
CA LEU A 218 -39.21 -29.60 -17.38
C LEU A 218 -40.30 -30.24 -16.50
N ASN A 219 -39.90 -31.03 -15.49
CA ASN A 219 -40.82 -31.64 -14.54
C ASN A 219 -41.38 -30.63 -13.54
N ALA A 220 -40.57 -29.69 -13.05
CA ALA A 220 -41.03 -28.59 -12.19
C ALA A 220 -42.02 -27.67 -12.94
N TYR A 221 -41.81 -27.43 -14.24
CA TYR A 221 -42.75 -26.65 -15.07
C TYR A 221 -44.08 -27.40 -15.32
N ARG A 222 -44.05 -28.74 -15.39
CA ARG A 222 -45.24 -29.59 -15.54
C ARG A 222 -46.08 -29.64 -14.26
N GLU A 223 -45.45 -29.71 -13.09
CA GLU A 223 -46.14 -29.68 -11.79
C GLU A 223 -46.71 -28.30 -11.48
N MET A 224 -46.01 -27.22 -11.88
CA MET A 224 -46.49 -25.85 -11.69
C MET A 224 -47.66 -25.51 -12.63
N SER A 225 -47.67 -26.03 -13.86
CA SER A 225 -48.79 -25.82 -14.81
C SER A 225 -50.03 -26.68 -14.53
N GLN A 226 -49.89 -27.83 -13.87
CA GLN A 226 -51.05 -28.63 -13.42
C GLN A 226 -51.67 -28.10 -12.13
N SER A 227 -50.90 -27.40 -11.30
CA SER A 227 -51.41 -26.77 -10.05
C SER A 227 -52.17 -25.46 -10.29
N SER A 228 -52.14 -24.91 -11.52
CA SER A 228 -52.83 -23.68 -11.92
C SER A 228 -53.96 -23.91 -12.94
N SER A 229 -54.59 -25.10 -12.94
CA SER A 229 -55.90 -25.27 -13.57
C SER A 229 -57.00 -24.83 -12.61
N GLY A 230 -57.27 -23.52 -12.58
CA GLY A 230 -58.38 -23.02 -11.77
C GLY A 230 -58.39 -21.54 -11.42
N ARG A 231 -57.82 -20.65 -12.25
CA ARG A 231 -58.22 -19.23 -12.32
C ARG A 231 -57.49 -18.57 -13.47
N GLU A 232 -58.21 -18.36 -14.57
CA GLU A 232 -57.89 -17.29 -15.52
C GLU A 232 -57.91 -15.97 -14.75
N SER A 233 -56.74 -15.54 -14.32
CA SER A 233 -56.48 -14.17 -13.93
C SER A 233 -55.24 -13.78 -14.67
N THR A 234 -55.43 -13.34 -15.91
CA THR A 234 -54.52 -12.44 -16.60
C THR A 234 -54.39 -11.18 -15.75
N LEU A 235 -53.59 -11.25 -14.69
CA LEU A 235 -53.07 -10.07 -14.02
C LEU A 235 -52.16 -9.39 -15.05
N PRO A 236 -52.40 -8.12 -15.38
CA PRO A 236 -51.42 -7.39 -16.16
C PRO A 236 -50.13 -7.38 -15.32
N PHE A 237 -49.02 -7.86 -15.90
CA PHE A 237 -47.69 -7.50 -15.42
C PHE A 237 -47.58 -5.98 -15.57
N ASP A 238 -48.07 -5.28 -14.56
CA ASP A 238 -48.18 -3.85 -14.58
C ASP A 238 -46.78 -3.29 -14.39
N ILE A 239 -46.27 -2.61 -15.41
CA ILE A 239 -44.94 -1.96 -15.44
C ILE A 239 -44.76 -1.06 -14.21
N GLN A 240 -45.87 -0.57 -13.66
CA GLN A 240 -45.94 0.25 -12.46
C GLN A 240 -45.50 -0.50 -11.17
N SER A 241 -45.74 -1.82 -11.08
CA SER A 241 -45.32 -2.65 -9.94
C SER A 241 -43.80 -2.86 -9.89
N ILE A 242 -43.15 -2.94 -11.05
CA ILE A 242 -41.69 -3.08 -11.19
C ILE A 242 -41.00 -1.77 -10.81
N GLN A 243 -41.53 -0.63 -11.25
CA GLN A 243 -41.03 0.69 -10.88
C GLN A 243 -41.15 0.95 -9.37
N THR A 244 -42.26 0.54 -8.77
CA THR A 244 -42.48 0.69 -7.32
C THR A 244 -41.50 -0.18 -6.51
N ALA A 245 -41.22 -1.40 -6.95
CA ALA A 245 -40.26 -2.28 -6.28
C ALA A 245 -38.82 -1.73 -6.35
N GLN A 246 -38.43 -1.19 -7.51
CA GLN A 246 -37.13 -0.57 -7.73
C GLN A 246 -36.94 0.68 -6.86
N GLU A 247 -37.94 1.54 -6.76
CA GLU A 247 -37.89 2.74 -5.89
C GLU A 247 -37.77 2.38 -4.41
N VAL A 248 -38.48 1.33 -3.95
CA VAL A 248 -38.38 0.84 -2.57
C VAL A 248 -36.99 0.27 -2.26
N PHE A 249 -36.38 -0.44 -3.23
CA PHE A 249 -35.01 -0.93 -3.09
C PHE A 249 -33.99 0.23 -3.01
N LEU A 250 -34.12 1.21 -3.91
CA LEU A 250 -33.28 2.41 -3.92
C LEU A 250 -33.41 3.21 -2.63
N ASP A 251 -34.62 3.43 -2.12
CA ASP A 251 -34.86 4.12 -0.84
C ASP A 251 -34.23 3.35 0.34
N GLY A 252 -34.37 2.02 0.36
CA GLY A 252 -33.73 1.15 1.35
C GLY A 252 -32.20 1.24 1.32
N GLY A 253 -31.61 1.23 0.12
CA GLY A 253 -30.17 1.37 -0.08
C GLY A 253 -29.65 2.76 0.33
N ARG A 254 -30.35 3.83 -0.09
CA ARG A 254 -30.03 5.21 0.31
C ARG A 254 -30.09 5.38 1.83
N LYS A 255 -31.08 4.80 2.52
CA LYS A 255 -31.19 4.84 3.99
C LYS A 255 -30.03 4.13 4.69
N GLN A 256 -29.58 2.98 4.18
CA GLN A 256 -28.42 2.28 4.73
C GLN A 256 -27.14 3.11 4.56
N ILE A 257 -26.91 3.68 3.38
CA ILE A 257 -25.76 4.55 3.12
C ILE A 257 -25.85 5.82 3.98
N ALA A 258 -27.04 6.43 4.09
CA ALA A 258 -27.28 7.59 4.94
C ALA A 258 -26.96 7.30 6.42
N SER A 259 -27.27 6.12 6.92
CA SER A 259 -26.93 5.69 8.30
C SER A 259 -25.42 5.59 8.53
N LEU A 260 -24.65 5.23 7.49
CA LEU A 260 -23.19 5.12 7.55
C LEU A 260 -22.52 6.49 7.47
N VAL A 261 -23.05 7.39 6.63
CA VAL A 261 -22.51 8.74 6.41
C VAL A 261 -22.94 9.70 7.53
N GLY A 262 -24.10 9.47 8.15
CA GLY A 262 -24.68 10.34 9.18
C GLY A 262 -25.46 11.54 8.61
N ARG A 263 -25.85 11.49 7.33
CA ARG A 263 -26.68 12.51 6.66
C ARG A 263 -27.60 11.86 5.61
N SER A 264 -28.66 12.55 5.22
CA SER A 264 -29.52 12.11 4.11
C SER A 264 -28.74 12.13 2.78
N VAL A 265 -29.04 11.15 1.92
CA VAL A 265 -28.39 10.90 0.62
C VAL A 265 -29.47 10.95 -0.46
N THR A 266 -29.30 11.82 -1.46
CA THR A 266 -30.32 12.09 -2.50
C THR A 266 -30.29 11.13 -3.68
N GLY A 267 -29.24 10.29 -3.81
CA GLY A 267 -29.12 9.25 -4.85
C GLY A 267 -28.34 9.70 -6.10
N ASP A 268 -28.43 10.98 -6.45
CA ASP A 268 -27.68 11.68 -7.50
C ASP A 268 -26.22 11.99 -7.13
N GLU A 269 -25.88 11.84 -5.85
CA GLU A 269 -24.53 12.07 -5.35
C GLU A 269 -23.56 11.00 -5.87
N LYS A 270 -22.33 11.41 -6.16
CA LYS A 270 -21.27 10.47 -6.53
C LYS A 270 -20.94 9.56 -5.35
N ILE A 271 -20.94 8.25 -5.60
CA ILE A 271 -20.62 7.26 -4.56
C ILE A 271 -19.23 7.48 -3.95
N SER A 272 -18.25 7.96 -4.74
CA SER A 272 -16.92 8.31 -4.27
C SER A 272 -16.93 9.37 -3.17
N ASP A 273 -17.80 10.37 -3.32
CA ASP A 273 -17.83 11.55 -2.46
C ASP A 273 -18.55 11.21 -1.16
N VAL A 274 -19.62 10.42 -1.27
CA VAL A 274 -20.38 9.94 -0.11
C VAL A 274 -19.56 8.94 0.71
N LEU A 275 -18.82 8.04 0.09
CA LEU A 275 -17.99 7.06 0.80
C LEU A 275 -16.76 7.72 1.44
N SER A 276 -16.15 8.71 0.76
CA SER A 276 -15.10 9.56 1.35
C SER A 276 -15.63 10.34 2.57
N SER A 277 -16.82 10.92 2.46
CA SER A 277 -17.48 11.63 3.57
C SER A 277 -17.85 10.69 4.73
N ALA A 278 -18.30 9.46 4.45
CA ALA A 278 -18.59 8.47 5.48
C ALA A 278 -17.34 8.04 6.24
N LEU A 279 -16.24 7.76 5.51
CA LEU A 279 -14.95 7.42 6.11
C LEU A 279 -14.44 8.57 6.96
N GLN A 280 -14.50 9.79 6.44
CA GLN A 280 -14.12 10.98 7.18
C GLN A 280 -14.96 11.15 8.45
N ASN A 281 -16.29 11.06 8.38
CA ASN A 281 -17.17 11.18 9.54
C ASN A 281 -16.92 10.08 10.57
N LYS A 282 -16.71 8.83 10.15
CA LYS A 282 -16.37 7.74 11.09
C LYS A 282 -15.01 7.99 11.73
N LEU A 283 -14.00 8.42 10.98
CA LEU A 283 -12.69 8.80 11.52
C LEU A 283 -12.82 9.92 12.55
N VAL A 284 -13.59 10.96 12.25
CA VAL A 284 -13.84 12.10 13.15
C VAL A 284 -14.56 11.63 14.42
N THR A 285 -15.60 10.79 14.31
CA THR A 285 -16.33 10.28 15.48
C THR A 285 -15.48 9.35 16.33
N PHE A 286 -14.67 8.48 15.72
CA PHE A 286 -13.77 7.58 16.43
C PHE A 286 -12.60 8.31 17.10
N LEU A 287 -12.06 9.36 16.47
CA LEU A 287 -10.91 10.11 16.98
C LEU A 287 -11.29 11.27 17.91
N GLY A 288 -12.42 11.92 17.67
CA GLY A 288 -12.89 13.08 18.42
C GLY A 288 -13.64 12.75 19.72
N GLY A 289 -14.20 11.54 19.82
CA GLY A 289 -15.12 11.18 20.90
C GLY A 289 -16.39 12.05 20.89
N GLU A 290 -17.44 11.61 21.57
CA GLU A 290 -18.78 12.23 21.55
C GLU A 290 -18.85 13.65 22.17
N LYS A 291 -17.71 14.25 22.55
CA LYS A 291 -17.61 15.56 23.19
C LYS A 291 -16.71 16.51 22.40
N VAL A 292 -17.17 16.89 21.22
CA VAL A 292 -16.58 17.98 20.44
C VAL A 292 -17.12 19.31 20.96
N THR A 293 -16.34 20.02 21.77
CA THR A 293 -16.45 21.50 21.93
C THR A 293 -15.24 22.19 22.58
N GLY A 294 -14.15 21.49 22.91
CA GLY A 294 -12.98 22.15 23.49
C GLY A 294 -11.67 21.57 23.00
N HIS A 295 -11.06 22.18 21.97
CA HIS A 295 -9.61 22.24 21.69
C HIS A 295 -8.76 21.05 22.19
N ILE A 296 -9.13 19.82 21.87
CA ILE A 296 -8.29 18.66 22.18
C ILE A 296 -7.34 18.44 21.00
N SER A 297 -6.22 19.17 20.99
CA SER A 297 -5.00 18.65 20.35
C SER A 297 -4.53 17.48 21.20
N SER A 298 -5.22 16.33 21.10
CA SER A 298 -4.77 15.12 21.79
C SER A 298 -3.54 14.63 21.04
N PRO A 299 -2.36 14.54 21.67
CA PRO A 299 -1.16 13.98 21.04
C PRO A 299 -1.37 12.52 20.56
N ALA A 300 -2.47 11.87 20.96
CA ALA A 300 -2.89 10.57 20.48
C ALA A 300 -3.25 10.54 18.99
N ILE A 301 -3.79 11.63 18.41
CA ILE A 301 -4.23 11.63 17.01
C ILE A 301 -3.04 11.53 16.04
N PRO A 302 -2.01 12.41 16.12
CA PRO A 302 -0.80 12.27 15.30
C PRO A 302 -0.11 10.92 15.50
N PHE A 303 -0.10 10.40 16.73
CA PHE A 303 0.46 9.08 17.03
C PHE A 303 -0.28 7.96 16.28
N PHE A 304 -1.61 7.90 16.40
CA PHE A 304 -2.41 6.90 15.71
C PHE A 304 -2.27 6.99 14.19
N LEU A 305 -2.23 8.21 13.65
CA LEU A 305 -2.03 8.40 12.22
C LEU A 305 -0.65 7.95 11.76
N SER A 306 0.39 8.24 12.53
CA SER A 306 1.75 7.75 12.24
C SER A 306 1.82 6.22 12.30
N LEU A 307 1.11 5.59 13.24
CA LEU A 307 0.99 4.13 13.33
C LEU A 307 0.27 3.55 12.12
N LEU A 308 -0.79 4.21 11.65
CA LEU A 308 -1.49 3.81 10.42
C LEU A 308 -0.56 3.94 9.20
N VAL A 309 0.20 5.03 9.10
CA VAL A 309 1.21 5.23 8.05
C VAL A 309 2.29 4.14 8.13
N PHE A 310 2.77 3.81 9.33
CA PHE A 310 3.72 2.73 9.53
C PHE A 310 3.19 1.38 9.03
N LEU A 311 1.98 1.00 9.43
CA LEU A 311 1.36 -0.27 9.04
C LEU A 311 1.09 -0.33 7.54
N THR A 312 0.58 0.75 6.95
CA THR A 312 0.32 0.83 5.51
C THR A 312 1.60 0.76 4.69
N LEU A 313 2.66 1.48 5.09
CA LEU A 313 3.97 1.39 4.44
C LEU A 313 4.57 -0.01 4.57
N LEU A 314 4.46 -0.62 5.75
CA LEU A 314 4.96 -1.96 5.99
C LEU A 314 4.21 -3.00 5.14
N SER A 315 2.88 -2.94 5.05
CA SER A 315 2.10 -3.82 4.18
C SER A 315 2.42 -3.59 2.70
N LEU A 316 2.49 -2.33 2.27
CA LEU A 316 2.83 -1.97 0.89
C LEU A 316 4.25 -2.44 0.52
N SER A 317 5.17 -2.43 1.48
CA SER A 317 6.53 -2.91 1.28
C SER A 317 6.60 -4.37 0.86
N SER A 318 5.63 -5.22 1.25
CA SER A 318 5.61 -6.63 0.81
C SER A 318 5.48 -6.77 -0.72
N ILE A 319 4.80 -5.82 -1.37
CA ILE A 319 4.61 -5.77 -2.82
C ILE A 319 5.78 -5.06 -3.49
N VAL A 320 6.24 -3.95 -2.91
CA VAL A 320 7.31 -3.11 -3.49
C VAL A 320 8.70 -3.77 -3.35
N ALA A 321 8.93 -4.55 -2.28
CA ALA A 321 10.19 -5.23 -2.01
C ALA A 321 10.65 -6.14 -3.17
N PRO A 322 9.88 -7.15 -3.62
CA PRO A 322 10.33 -8.03 -4.71
C PRO A 322 10.62 -7.26 -6.00
N LEU A 323 9.86 -6.20 -6.29
CA LEU A 323 10.09 -5.34 -7.45
C LEU A 323 11.44 -4.60 -7.34
N CYS A 324 11.72 -3.98 -6.19
CA CYS A 324 13.00 -3.30 -5.95
C CYS A 324 14.18 -4.27 -6.02
N ILE A 325 14.04 -5.48 -5.46
CA ILE A 325 15.08 -6.52 -5.51
C ILE A 325 15.31 -6.99 -6.95
N LEU A 326 14.24 -7.16 -7.75
CA LEU A 326 14.34 -7.54 -9.15
C LEU A 326 15.09 -6.47 -9.97
N ILE A 327 14.79 -5.20 -9.76
CA ILE A 327 15.48 -4.08 -10.43
C ILE A 327 16.95 -4.02 -9.98
N ALA A 328 17.23 -4.16 -8.69
CA ALA A 328 18.59 -4.22 -8.16
C ALA A 328 19.38 -5.40 -8.73
N HIS A 329 18.72 -6.55 -8.93
CA HIS A 329 19.31 -7.70 -9.60
C HIS A 329 19.66 -7.41 -11.06
N GLY A 330 18.81 -6.68 -11.77
CA GLY A 330 19.09 -6.19 -13.13
C GLY A 330 20.35 -5.31 -13.18
N PHE A 331 20.48 -4.35 -12.27
CA PHE A 331 21.70 -3.52 -12.16
C PHE A 331 22.94 -4.33 -11.79
N PHE A 332 22.81 -5.30 -10.89
CA PHE A 332 23.90 -6.20 -10.55
C PHE A 332 24.37 -7.01 -11.76
N PHE A 333 23.44 -7.53 -12.56
CA PHE A 333 23.76 -8.24 -13.80
C PHE A 333 24.42 -7.32 -14.84
N LEU A 334 23.95 -6.08 -14.96
CA LEU A 334 24.58 -5.06 -15.80
C LEU A 334 26.05 -4.83 -15.39
N PHE A 335 26.35 -4.77 -14.10
CA PHE A 335 27.73 -4.59 -13.59
C PHE A 335 28.63 -5.81 -13.82
N LEU A 336 28.06 -7.02 -13.78
CA LEU A 336 28.78 -8.24 -14.19
C LEU A 336 29.08 -8.22 -15.69
N TRP A 337 28.08 -7.87 -16.51
CA TRP A 337 28.23 -7.78 -17.96
C TRP A 337 29.25 -6.72 -18.38
N ALA A 338 29.26 -5.57 -17.71
CA ALA A 338 30.25 -4.51 -17.90
C ALA A 338 31.67 -4.87 -17.39
N GLY A 339 31.85 -6.02 -16.72
CA GLY A 339 33.14 -6.45 -16.17
C GLY A 339 33.62 -5.64 -14.96
N TRP A 340 32.71 -4.88 -14.32
CA TRP A 340 33.01 -4.14 -13.09
C TRP A 340 33.06 -5.06 -11.87
N LEU A 341 32.31 -6.16 -11.93
CA LEU A 341 32.27 -7.23 -10.95
C LEU A 341 32.62 -8.57 -11.61
N SER A 342 33.29 -9.44 -10.87
CA SER A 342 33.52 -10.83 -11.26
C SER A 342 33.12 -11.76 -10.11
N ILE A 343 32.48 -12.88 -10.45
CA ILE A 343 32.14 -13.92 -9.47
C ILE A 343 33.33 -14.87 -9.40
N GLY A 344 34.10 -14.76 -8.31
CA GLY A 344 35.17 -15.70 -7.99
C GLY A 344 34.61 -17.03 -7.49
N LYS A 345 35.29 -18.14 -7.82
CA LYS A 345 35.06 -19.44 -7.20
C LYS A 345 36.14 -19.65 -6.13
N VAL A 346 35.73 -19.94 -4.91
CA VAL A 346 36.63 -20.27 -3.80
C VAL A 346 36.24 -21.65 -3.29
N SER A 347 37.19 -22.57 -3.21
CA SER A 347 37.01 -23.88 -2.56
C SER A 347 36.99 -23.67 -1.05
N VAL A 348 35.92 -24.12 -0.39
CA VAL A 348 35.74 -24.06 1.06
C VAL A 348 35.33 -25.46 1.52
N GLU A 349 35.96 -25.98 2.57
CA GLU A 349 35.53 -27.23 3.22
C GLU A 349 34.26 -26.95 4.03
N GLN A 350 33.21 -27.75 3.80
CA GLN A 350 31.93 -27.59 4.48
C GLN A 350 31.51 -28.92 5.11
N GLU A 351 31.32 -28.91 6.42
CA GLU A 351 30.78 -30.06 7.15
C GLU A 351 29.34 -30.31 6.70
N ARG A 352 29.06 -31.53 6.26
CA ARG A 352 27.70 -32.02 6.02
C ARG A 352 27.32 -32.94 7.18
N LEU A 353 26.14 -32.72 7.75
CA LEU A 353 25.52 -33.72 8.59
C LEU A 353 25.29 -34.97 7.74
N ALA A 354 25.77 -36.12 8.20
CA ALA A 354 25.48 -37.39 7.57
C ALA A 354 23.96 -37.60 7.58
N GLU A 355 23.40 -37.98 6.41
CA GLU A 355 21.96 -38.25 6.24
C GLU A 355 21.47 -39.41 7.11
#